data_AF-A0A662I6H4-F1
#
_entry.id   AF-A0A662I6H4-F1
#
_cell.length_a   1.000
_cell.length_b   1.000
_cell.length_c   1.000
_cell.angle_alpha   90.00
_cell.angle_beta   90.00
_cell.angle_gamma   90.00
#
_symmetry.space_group_name_H-M   'P 1'
#
loop_
_entity.id
_entity.type
_entity.pdbx_description
1 polymer ?
#
loop_
_entity_poly.entity_id
_entity_poly.type
_entity_poly.pdbx_seq_one_letter_code
_entity_poly.pdbx_strand_id
1 'polypeptide(L)'
;RGGRLGRGDGSHDLEYAILRELRLVDDETIVVTTVHDVQLIPEVPMHYHDVPVDYIATPKRLIRAEGGYRKPRGIFWDMVDSELMERIPLLKVLAGLA
;
A
#
# COMPACT_ATOMS: atom_id res chain seq x y z
N ARG A 1 5.51 5.12 13.02
CA ARG A 1 4.50 4.05 12.79
C ARG A 1 4.41 3.58 11.33
N GLY A 2 5.26 4.08 10.40
CA GLY A 2 5.29 3.56 9.02
C GLY A 2 4.11 3.99 8.15
N GLY A 3 3.32 5.00 8.56
CA GLY A 3 2.31 5.56 7.67
C GLY A 3 2.94 6.32 6.52
N ARG A 4 2.28 6.32 5.36
CA ARG A 4 2.76 6.99 4.14
C ARG A 4 1.60 7.71 3.48
N LEU A 5 1.78 9.00 3.18
CA LEU A 5 0.84 9.75 2.36
C LEU A 5 1.32 9.77 0.91
N GLY A 6 0.52 9.21 0.00
CA GLY A 6 0.76 9.22 -1.44
C GLY A 6 0.11 10.41 -2.14
N ARG A 7 -0.11 10.26 -3.45
CA ARG A 7 -0.83 11.24 -4.28
C ARG A 7 -2.35 11.26 -4.05
N GLY A 8 -2.88 10.25 -3.36
CA GLY A 8 -4.32 10.13 -3.08
C GLY A 8 -5.11 9.34 -4.13
N ASP A 9 -4.48 8.71 -5.12
CA ASP A 9 -5.15 7.89 -6.12
C ASP A 9 -5.24 6.39 -5.76
N GLY A 10 -4.67 5.98 -4.62
CA GLY A 10 -4.73 4.61 -4.08
C GLY A 10 -3.97 3.56 -4.91
N SER A 11 -3.21 3.96 -5.93
CA SER A 11 -2.66 3.02 -6.92
C SER A 11 -1.68 2.01 -6.31
N HIS A 12 -0.73 2.48 -5.51
CA HIS A 12 0.27 1.61 -4.88
C HIS A 12 -0.35 0.65 -3.85
N ASP A 13 -1.39 1.09 -3.14
CA ASP A 13 -2.06 0.26 -2.15
C ASP A 13 -2.85 -0.86 -2.84
N LEU A 14 -3.48 -0.55 -3.97
CA LEU A 14 -4.14 -1.53 -4.84
C LEU A 14 -3.14 -2.51 -5.49
N GLU A 15 -1.98 -2.04 -5.96
CA GLU A 15 -0.93 -2.91 -6.51
C GLU A 15 -0.48 -3.95 -5.48
N TYR A 16 -0.22 -3.52 -4.24
CA TYR A 16 0.12 -4.43 -3.15
C TYR A 16 -1.03 -5.40 -2.87
N ALA A 17 -2.28 -4.92 -2.85
CA ALA A 17 -3.46 -5.74 -2.65
C ALA A 17 -3.63 -6.82 -3.74
N ILE A 18 -3.36 -6.49 -5.01
CA ILE A 18 -3.33 -7.45 -6.13
C ILE A 18 -2.26 -8.52 -5.89
N LEU A 19 -1.05 -8.11 -5.47
CA LEU A 19 0.02 -9.06 -5.15
C LEU A 19 -0.35 -9.96 -3.96
N ARG A 20 -1.07 -9.44 -2.97
CA ARG A 20 -1.62 -10.23 -1.85
C ARG A 20 -2.65 -11.26 -2.33
N GLU A 21 -3.57 -10.84 -3.20
CA GLU A 21 -4.60 -11.72 -3.79
C GLU A 21 -3.97 -12.89 -4.56
N LEU A 22 -2.91 -12.59 -5.30
CA LEU A 22 -2.13 -13.57 -6.06
C LEU A 22 -1.15 -14.39 -5.20
N ARG A 23 -1.09 -14.15 -3.88
CA ARG A 23 -0.17 -14.80 -2.94
C ARG A 23 1.31 -14.65 -3.30
N LEU A 24 1.65 -13.54 -3.97
CA LEU A 24 3.03 -13.21 -4.35
C LEU A 24 3.76 -12.43 -3.25
N VAL A 25 3.00 -11.80 -2.36
CA VAL A 25 3.51 -11.11 -1.17
C VAL A 25 2.67 -11.46 0.05
N ASP A 26 3.24 -11.23 1.23
CA ASP A 26 2.65 -11.54 2.53
C ASP A 26 3.05 -10.54 3.62
N ASP A 27 2.69 -10.88 4.86
CA ASP A 27 2.96 -10.02 6.01
C ASP A 27 4.47 -9.91 6.31
N GLU A 28 5.27 -10.91 5.90
CA GLU A 28 6.73 -10.94 6.02
C GLU A 28 7.44 -10.13 4.92
N THR A 29 6.75 -9.87 3.81
CA THR A 29 7.30 -9.09 2.69
C THR A 29 7.60 -7.66 3.10
N ILE A 30 8.88 -7.28 3.10
CA ILE A 30 9.35 -5.97 3.56
C ILE A 30 8.96 -4.86 2.56
N VAL A 31 8.28 -3.83 3.07
CA VAL A 31 7.91 -2.63 2.31
C VAL A 31 8.82 -1.47 2.72
N VAL A 32 9.53 -0.90 1.75
CA VAL A 32 10.48 0.20 1.99
C VAL A 32 10.11 1.40 1.14
N THR A 33 10.34 2.60 1.67
CA THR A 33 10.22 3.84 0.90
C THR A 33 11.43 4.75 1.09
N THR A 34 11.60 5.67 0.14
CA THR A 34 12.59 6.73 0.19
C THR A 34 11.87 8.08 0.24
N VAL A 35 12.32 8.96 1.13
CA VAL A 35 11.80 10.34 1.25
C VAL A 35 12.92 11.30 1.61
N HIS A 36 12.74 12.59 1.36
CA HIS A 36 13.63 13.60 1.91
C HIS A 36 13.36 13.80 3.42
N ASP A 37 14.37 14.20 4.20
CA ASP A 37 14.23 14.39 5.65
C ASP A 37 13.10 15.35 6.05
N VAL A 38 12.78 16.34 5.21
CA VAL A 38 11.69 17.32 5.43
C VAL A 38 10.29 16.74 5.28
N GLN A 39 10.16 15.57 4.65
CA GLN A 39 8.88 14.87 4.49
C GLN A 39 8.57 13.97 5.69
N LEU A 40 9.49 13.84 6.64
CA LEU A 40 9.23 13.15 7.90
C LEU A 40 8.41 14.06 8.81
N ILE A 41 7.16 13.65 9.05
CA ILE A 41 6.27 14.30 10.01
C ILE A 41 5.86 13.31 11.11
N PRO A 42 5.36 13.78 12.26
CA PRO A 42 5.02 12.90 13.38
C PRO A 42 3.97 11.83 13.03
N GLU A 43 2.96 12.19 12.22
CA GLU A 43 1.89 11.30 11.82
C GLU A 43 1.28 11.68 10.47
N VAL A 44 0.69 10.69 9.80
CA VAL A 44 -0.14 10.84 8.60
C VAL A 44 -1.45 10.11 8.82
N PRO A 45 -2.56 10.55 8.20
CA PRO A 45 -3.79 9.78 8.18
C PRO A 45 -3.55 8.42 7.51
N MET A 46 -4.22 7.39 8.01
CA MET A 46 -4.17 6.03 7.49
C MET A 46 -5.57 5.44 7.48
N HIS A 47 -5.90 4.76 6.39
CA HIS A 47 -7.09 3.95 6.22
C HIS A 47 -6.74 2.46 6.30
N TYR A 48 -7.75 1.61 6.44
CA TYR A 48 -7.58 0.16 6.60
C TYR A 48 -6.99 -0.52 5.34
N HIS A 49 -7.09 0.13 4.19
CA HIS A 49 -6.55 -0.35 2.92
C HIS A 49 -5.12 0.13 2.63
N ASP A 50 -4.61 1.11 3.39
CA ASP A 50 -3.29 1.67 3.16
C ASP A 50 -2.19 0.68 3.57
N VAL A 51 -1.16 0.60 2.75
CA VAL A 51 -0.01 -0.27 2.98
C VAL A 51 1.02 0.48 3.84
N PRO A 52 1.28 0.05 5.08
CA PRO A 52 2.35 0.64 5.87
C PRO A 52 3.73 0.25 5.34
N VAL A 53 4.71 1.11 5.60
CA VAL A 53 6.12 0.84 5.32
C VAL A 53 6.84 0.31 6.56
N ASP A 54 7.72 -0.66 6.36
CA ASP A 54 8.57 -1.23 7.40
C ASP A 54 9.84 -0.39 7.61
N TYR A 55 10.36 0.21 6.53
CA TYR A 55 11.55 1.07 6.56
C TYR A 55 11.36 2.35 5.75
N ILE A 56 11.93 3.43 6.27
CA ILE A 56 11.96 4.74 5.63
C ILE A 56 13.42 5.16 5.51
N ALA A 57 13.92 5.25 4.26
CA ALA A 57 15.25 5.74 3.98
C ALA A 57 15.19 7.24 3.66
N THR A 58 16.04 8.02 4.33
CA THR A 58 16.34 9.42 3.99
C THR A 58 17.79 9.57 3.59
N PRO A 59 18.19 10.70 2.99
CA PRO A 59 19.60 10.98 2.73
C PRO A 59 20.51 10.88 3.96
N LYS A 60 19.98 11.06 5.18
CA LYS A 60 20.77 11.05 6.42
C LYS A 60 20.73 9.74 7.18
N ARG A 61 19.69 8.92 7.04
CA ARG A 61 19.48 7.73 7.88
C ARG A 61 18.45 6.76 7.32
N LEU A 62 18.54 5.52 7.80
CA LEU A 62 17.52 4.51 7.66
C LEU A 62 16.72 4.41 8.97
N ILE A 63 15.40 4.53 8.87
CA ILE A 63 14.49 4.47 10.02
C ILE A 63 13.67 3.19 9.89
N ARG A 64 13.65 2.36 10.94
CA ARG A 64 12.74 1.23 11.06
C ARG A 64 11.42 1.71 11.67
N ALA A 65 10.29 1.40 11.05
CA ALA A 65 8.99 1.65 11.64
C ALA A 65 8.74 0.65 12.78
N GLU A 66 8.56 1.15 14.00
CA GLU A 66 8.36 0.31 15.21
C GLU A 66 6.95 -0.32 15.30
N GLY A 67 6.24 -0.45 14.17
CA GLY A 67 4.95 -1.12 14.07
C GLY A 67 3.73 -0.25 14.40
N GLY A 68 2.55 -0.89 14.35
CA GLY A 68 1.26 -0.32 14.73
C GLY A 68 0.17 -0.37 13.66
N TYR A 69 0.52 -0.60 12.39
CA TYR A 69 -0.43 -0.82 11.29
C TYR A 69 -0.28 -2.23 10.74
N ARG A 70 -1.38 -2.82 10.30
CA ARG A 70 -1.39 -4.13 9.64
C ARG A 70 -1.36 -3.93 8.13
N LYS A 71 -0.63 -4.78 7.42
CA LYS A 71 -0.68 -4.83 5.96
C LYS A 71 -2.05 -5.35 5.52
N PRO A 72 -2.63 -4.82 4.44
CA PRO A 72 -3.89 -5.33 3.91
C PRO A 72 -3.71 -6.78 3.43
N ARG A 73 -4.79 -7.56 3.51
CA ARG A 73 -4.77 -9.01 3.22
C ARG A 73 -5.07 -9.38 1.77
N GLY A 74 -5.44 -8.40 0.96
CA GLY A 74 -5.94 -8.60 -0.39
C GLY A 74 -6.70 -7.38 -0.87
N ILE A 75 -7.44 -7.54 -1.96
CA ILE A 75 -8.25 -6.48 -2.55
C ILE A 75 -9.52 -6.24 -1.72
N PHE A 76 -9.80 -4.98 -1.39
CA PHE A 76 -11.08 -4.56 -0.81
C PHE A 76 -12.08 -4.33 -1.94
N TRP A 77 -12.77 -5.39 -2.36
CA TRP A 77 -13.66 -5.37 -3.53
C TRP A 77 -14.84 -4.39 -3.41
N ASP A 78 -15.24 -4.03 -2.18
CA ASP A 78 -16.25 -2.99 -1.91
C ASP A 78 -15.78 -1.58 -2.28
N MET A 79 -14.47 -1.38 -2.45
CA MET A 79 -13.86 -0.14 -2.91
C MET A 79 -13.56 -0.12 -4.42
N VAL A 80 -13.83 -1.22 -5.14
CA VAL A 80 -13.52 -1.35 -6.56
C VAL A 80 -14.77 -1.03 -7.38
N ASP A 81 -14.80 0.17 -7.97
CA ASP A 81 -15.87 0.58 -8.87
C ASP A 81 -15.61 0.20 -10.34
N SER A 82 -16.60 0.43 -11.20
CA SER A 82 -16.50 0.15 -12.62
C SER A 82 -15.43 0.96 -13.32
N GLU A 83 -15.19 2.21 -12.91
CA GLU A 83 -14.16 3.07 -13.51
C GLU A 83 -12.77 2.48 -13.26
N LEU A 84 -12.52 2.03 -12.04
CA LEU A 84 -11.28 1.38 -11.65
C LEU A 84 -11.07 0.05 -12.39
N MET A 85 -12.13 -0.74 -12.58
CA MET A 85 -12.08 -1.98 -13.36
C MET A 85 -11.79 -1.76 -14.85
N GLU A 86 -12.28 -0.65 -15.44
CA GLU A 86 -11.91 -0.29 -16.82
C GLU A 86 -10.45 0.19 -16.90
N ARG A 87 -10.02 0.98 -15.92
CA ARG A 87 -8.63 1.47 -15.85
C ARG A 87 -7.62 0.34 -15.64
N ILE A 88 -8.00 -0.70 -14.88
CA ILE A 88 -7.15 -1.84 -14.55
C ILE A 88 -7.90 -3.14 -14.91
N PRO A 89 -7.84 -3.58 -16.18
CA PRO A 89 -8.58 -4.75 -16.65
C PRO A 89 -8.27 -6.05 -15.90
N LEU A 90 -7.09 -6.15 -15.28
CA LEU A 90 -6.71 -7.27 -14.42
C LEU A 90 -7.72 -7.50 -13.29
N LEU A 91 -8.36 -6.44 -12.77
CA LEU A 91 -9.37 -6.57 -11.72
C LEU A 91 -10.59 -7.37 -12.18
N LYS A 92 -10.96 -7.30 -13.47
CA LYS A 92 -12.06 -8.10 -14.04
C LYS A 92 -11.71 -9.59 -14.04
N VAL A 93 -10.47 -9.91 -14.41
CA VAL A 93 -9.95 -11.30 -14.40
C VAL A 93 -9.94 -11.84 -12.97
N LEU A 94 -9.41 -11.05 -12.02
CA LEU A 94 -9.36 -11.43 -10.60
C LEU A 94 -10.76 -11.58 -9.98
N ALA A 95 -11.75 -10.80 -10.44
CA ALA A 95 -13.14 -10.91 -10.02
C ALA A 95 -13.91 -12.04 -10.71
N GLY A 96 -13.32 -12.76 -11.68
CA GLY A 96 -14.00 -13.79 -12.46
C GLY A 96 -15.05 -13.25 -13.44
N LEU A 97 -14.90 -12.00 -13.88
CA LEU A 97 -15.82 -11.29 -14.80
C LEU A 97 -15.33 -11.29 -16.25
N ALA A 98 -14.14 -11.84 -16.53
CA ALA A 98 -13.49 -11.91 -17.83
C ALA A 98 -12.84 -13.29 -18.05
#